data_AF-A0A3M1SBN4-F1
#
_entry.id   AF-A0A3M1SBN4-F1
#
_cell.length_a   1.000
_cell.length_b   1.000
_cell.length_c   1.000
_cell.angle_alpha   90.00
_cell.angle_beta   90.00
_cell.angle_gamma   90.00
#
_symmetry.space_group_name_H-M   'P 1'
#
loop_
_entity.id
_entity.type
_entity.pdbx_description
1 polymer ?
#
loop_
_entity_poly.entity_id
_entity_poly.type
_entity_poly.pdbx_seq_one_letter_code
_entity_poly.pdbx_strand_id
1 'polypeptide(L)' 'MKDWLFAIIAVISAILAFICFRQYQAHAQTLMLALTIVFVLGLIVFGGIFLARKFSKKEEIHITQ' A
#
# COMPACT_ATOMS: atom_id res chain seq x y z
N MET A 1 -4.43 17.09 -0.25
CA MET A 1 -3.74 16.65 0.99
C MET A 1 -4.13 15.22 1.40
N LYS A 2 -5.43 14.90 1.51
CA LYS A 2 -5.90 13.58 1.95
C LYS A 2 -5.45 12.40 1.06
N ASP A 3 -5.29 12.62 -0.25
CA ASP A 3 -4.81 11.59 -1.18
C ASP A 3 -3.33 11.23 -0.95
N TRP A 4 -2.50 12.21 -0.64
CA TRP A 4 -1.08 12.00 -0.33
C TRP A 4 -0.88 11.20 0.96
N LEU A 5 -1.81 11.32 1.93
CA LEU A 5 -1.79 10.50 3.14
C LEU A 5 -1.91 9.00 2.81
N PHE A 6 -2.81 8.62 1.90
CA PHE A 6 -2.96 7.22 1.48
C PHE A 6 -1.71 6.70 0.77
N ALA A 7 -1.05 7.54 -0.03
CA ALA A 7 0.22 7.18 -0.66
C ALA A 7 1.33 6.96 0.37
N ILE A 8 1.47 7.84 1.36
CA ILE A 8 2.47 7.72 2.43
C ILE A 8 2.21 6.46 3.26
N ILE A 9 0.97 6.20 3.64
CA ILE A 9 0.60 4.98 4.39
C ILE A 9 0.89 3.73 3.56
N ALA A 10 0.59 3.73 2.26
CA ALA A 10 0.89 2.60 1.38
C ALA A 10 2.41 2.34 1.30
N VAL A 11 3.23 3.38 1.20
CA VAL A 11 4.71 3.26 1.19
C VAL A 11 5.24 2.74 2.52
N ILE A 12 4.76 3.26 3.65
CA ILE A 12 5.15 2.79 4.99
C ILE A 12 4.77 1.31 5.16
N SER A 13 3.57 0.93 4.72
CA SER A 13 3.11 -0.47 4.74
C SER A 13 4.01 -1.37 3.87
N ALA A 14 4.52 -0.86 2.73
CA ALA A 14 5.46 -1.59 1.87
C ALA A 14 6.77 -1.90 2.61
N ILE A 15 7.33 -0.88 3.27
CA ILE A 15 8.60 -0.99 3.98
C ILE A 15 8.46 -1.97 5.15
N LEU A 16 7.38 -1.86 5.93
CA LEU A 16 7.10 -2.77 7.03
C LEU A 16 6.88 -4.21 6.55
N ALA A 17 6.12 -4.42 5.47
CA ALA A 17 5.95 -5.73 4.88
C ALA A 17 7.29 -6.37 4.49
N PHE A 18 8.18 -5.58 3.87
CA PHE A 18 9.52 -6.04 3.47
C PHE A 18 10.38 -6.42 4.67
N ILE A 19 10.42 -5.58 5.72
CA ILE A 19 11.20 -5.86 6.94
C ILE A 19 10.67 -7.13 7.63
N CYS A 20 9.35 -7.24 7.84
CA CYS A 20 8.75 -8.42 8.45
C CYS A 20 9.05 -9.69 7.63
N PHE A 21 9.02 -9.59 6.29
CA PHE A 21 9.30 -10.73 5.43
C PHE A 21 10.77 -11.17 5.51
N ARG A 22 11.70 -10.21 5.55
CA ARG A 22 13.12 -10.50 5.75
C ARG A 22 13.38 -11.14 7.11
N GLN A 23 12.70 -10.68 8.15
CA GLN A 23 12.79 -11.28 9.48
C GLN A 23 12.19 -12.68 9.54
N TYR A 24 11.08 -12.93 8.83
CA TYR A 24 10.53 -14.27 8.64
C TYR A 24 11.54 -15.19 7.96
N GLN A 25 12.19 -14.76 6.88
CA GLN A 25 13.21 -15.57 6.21
C GLN A 25 14.40 -15.91 7.13
N ALA A 26 14.80 -14.99 8.00
CA ALA A 26 15.94 -15.19 8.89
C ALA A 26 15.65 -16.13 10.07
N HIS A 27 14.43 -16.10 10.61
CA HIS A 27 14.11 -16.79 11.87
C HIS A 27 12.94 -17.79 11.77
N ALA A 28 12.37 -18.00 10.57
CA ALA A 28 11.22 -18.85 10.29
C ALA A 28 10.01 -18.59 11.22
N GLN A 29 9.85 -17.36 11.70
CA GLN A 29 8.81 -17.00 12.66
C GLN A 29 7.46 -16.82 11.96
N THR A 30 6.53 -17.76 12.14
CA THR A 30 5.20 -17.75 11.50
C THR A 30 4.39 -16.48 11.79
N LEU A 31 4.58 -15.86 12.97
CA LEU A 31 3.98 -14.56 13.30
C LEU A 31 4.43 -13.45 12.33
N MET A 32 5.72 -13.39 12.00
CA MET A 32 6.25 -12.38 11.08
C MET A 32 5.70 -12.55 9.67
N LEU A 33 5.46 -13.80 9.23
CA LEU A 33 4.77 -14.08 7.96
C LEU A 33 3.33 -13.56 7.97
N ALA A 34 2.58 -13.80 9.06
CA ALA A 34 1.22 -13.28 9.19
C ALA A 34 1.19 -11.74 9.14
N LEU A 35 2.11 -11.07 9.86
CA LEU A 35 2.27 -9.62 9.81
C LEU A 35 2.60 -9.11 8.40
N THR A 36 3.51 -9.79 7.68
CA THR A 36 3.80 -9.46 6.28
C THR A 36 2.53 -9.49 5.42
N ILE A 37 1.72 -10.54 5.53
CA ILE A 37 0.47 -10.67 4.75
C ILE A 37 -0.47 -9.49 5.06
N VAL A 38 -0.64 -9.15 6.34
CA VAL A 38 -1.48 -8.01 6.76
C VAL A 38 -0.98 -6.68 6.16
N PHE A 39 0.33 -6.42 6.21
CA PHE A 39 0.90 -5.20 5.64
C PHE A 39 0.84 -5.17 4.10
N VAL A 40 0.94 -6.31 3.43
CA VAL A 40 0.75 -6.41 1.98
C VAL A 40 -0.69 -6.11 1.59
N LEU A 41 -1.67 -6.65 2.34
CA LEU A 41 -3.08 -6.35 2.10
C LEU A 41 -3.37 -4.86 2.34
N GLY A 42 -2.83 -4.28 3.40
CA GLY A 42 -2.92 -2.83 3.65
C GLY A 42 -2.35 -2.02 2.48
N LEU A 43 -1.18 -2.40 1.97
CA LEU A 43 -0.57 -1.75 0.81
C LEU A 43 -1.46 -1.81 -0.43
N ILE A 44 -2.05 -2.97 -0.73
CA ILE A 44 -2.92 -3.13 -1.90
C ILE A 44 -4.17 -2.25 -1.76
N VAL A 45 -4.79 -2.23 -0.57
CA VAL A 45 -6.00 -1.43 -0.32
C VAL A 45 -5.69 0.07 -0.40
N PHE A 46 -4.72 0.56 0.38
CA PHE A 46 -4.40 1.99 0.41
C PHE A 46 -3.76 2.49 -0.89
N GLY A 47 -2.89 1.69 -1.50
CA GLY A 47 -2.29 1.97 -2.81
C GLY A 47 -3.34 1.95 -3.92
N GLY A 48 -4.25 0.98 -3.91
CA GLY A 48 -5.37 0.89 -4.84
C GLY A 48 -6.30 2.10 -4.74
N ILE A 49 -6.70 2.50 -3.53
CA ILE A 49 -7.52 3.70 -3.29
C ILE A 49 -6.80 4.97 -3.80
N PHE A 50 -5.49 5.09 -3.53
CA PHE A 50 -4.70 6.23 -4.01
C PHE A 50 -4.65 6.29 -5.54
N LEU A 51 -4.36 5.16 -6.21
CA LEU A 51 -4.33 5.09 -7.67
C LEU A 51 -5.71 5.40 -8.26
N ALA A 52 -6.77 4.74 -7.78
CA ALA A 52 -8.14 4.94 -8.27
C ALA A 52 -8.56 6.41 -8.22
N ARG A 53 -8.29 7.10 -7.10
CA ARG A 53 -8.58 8.53 -6.96
C ARG A 53 -7.74 9.41 -7.88
N LYS A 54 -6.48 9.03 -8.13
CA LYS A 54 -5.59 9.79 -9.02
C LYS A 54 -6.00 9.64 -10.49
N PHE A 55 -6.46 8.47 -10.90
CA PHE A 55 -6.95 8.21 -12.26
C PHE A 55 -8.33 8.84 -12.50
N SER A 56 -9.26 8.72 -11.55
CA SER A 56 -10.60 9.31 -11.66
C SER A 56 -10.57 10.83 -11.84
N LYS A 57 -9.68 11.54 -11.14
CA LYS A 57 -9.48 12.99 -11.35
C LYS A 57 -8.88 13.36 -12.71
N LYS A 58 -8.22 12.44 -13.40
CA LYS A 58 -7.68 12.68 -14.75
C LYS A 58 -8.74 12.50 -15.83
N GLU A 59 -9.72 11.60 -15.63
CA GLU A 59 -10.78 11.37 -16.60
C GLU A 59 -11.77 12.55 -16.70
N GLU A 60 -12.05 13.25 -15.60
CA GLU A 60 -12.94 14.42 -15.61
C GLU A 60 -12.42 15.60 -16.46
N ILE A 61 -11.11 15.70 -16.70
CA ILE A 61 -10.51 16.81 -17.45
C ILE A 61 -10.77 16.67 -18.96
N HIS A 62 -11.05 15.47 -19.45
CA HIS A 62 -11.19 15.20 -20.88
C HIS A 62 -12.63 15.26 -21.41
N ILE A 63 -13.65 15.35 -20.54
CA ILE A 63 -15.08 15.37 -20.96
C ILE A 63 -15.64 16.80 -21.08
N THR A 64 -14.86 17.84 -20.71
CA THR A 64 -15.30 19.26 -20.79
C THR A 64 -14.61 20.08 -21.88
N GLN A 65 -14.03 19.44 -22.91
CA GLN A 65 -13.70 20.14 -24.17
C GLN A 65 -14.78 19.93 -25.22
#